data_AF-A0ABC8T464-F1
#
_entry.id   AF-A0ABC8T464-F1
#
_cell.length_a   1.000
_cell.length_b   1.000
_cell.length_c   1.000
_cell.angle_alpha   90.00
_cell.angle_beta   90.00
_cell.angle_gamma   90.00
#
_symmetry.space_group_name_H-M   'P 1'
#
loop_
_entity.id
_entity.type
_entity.pdbx_description
1 polymer ?
#
loop_
_entity_poly.entity_id
_entity_poly.type
_entity_poly.pdbx_seq_one_letter_code
_entity_poly.pdbx_strand_id
1 'polypeptide(L)'
;MGTYRVCMCFTRKFAIKEAEPPSDVKESFNKYSEGGTHMSAEQLRRFLVEAQGDDKATSSDAEGIVQQILQKRHHLAKFTRHTLTLDDFHHYLFNADLNPPIGSQVHHDMCAPLSHYFIFTGHNSYLTGNQLTSDCSDVPIIKALKRGVKVIELDVWPNSAKNDVNVLHGRFILFVY
;
A
#
# COMPACT_ATOMS: atom_id res chain seq x y z
N MET A 1 -19.70 -6.79 10.57
CA MET A 1 -20.35 -7.99 11.14
C MET A 1 -20.42 -9.06 10.05
N GLY A 2 -19.76 -10.20 10.26
CA GLY A 2 -19.88 -11.36 9.36
C GLY A 2 -20.99 -12.28 9.83
N THR A 3 -21.94 -12.60 8.95
CA THR A 3 -22.97 -13.62 9.19
C THR A 3 -22.62 -14.87 8.41
N TYR A 4 -22.51 -16.00 9.12
CA TYR A 4 -22.28 -17.30 8.50
C TYR A 4 -23.47 -18.22 8.80
N ARG A 5 -23.99 -18.88 7.76
CA ARG A 5 -25.01 -19.92 7.89
C ARG A 5 -24.33 -21.22 8.32
N VAL A 6 -24.70 -21.77 9.47
CA VAL A 6 -24.22 -23.06 9.96
C VAL A 6 -25.42 -23.99 10.07
N CYS A 7 -25.55 -24.91 9.12
CA CYS A 7 -26.73 -25.74 8.88
C CYS A 7 -27.97 -24.88 8.50
N MET A 8 -28.78 -25.35 7.55
CA MET A 8 -29.75 -24.55 6.77
C MET A 8 -30.71 -23.62 7.55
N CYS A 9 -30.86 -23.77 8.86
CA CYS A 9 -31.78 -23.02 9.71
C CYS A 9 -31.13 -22.12 10.78
N PHE A 10 -29.79 -22.14 10.96
CA PHE A 10 -29.12 -21.35 12.01
C PHE A 10 -28.15 -20.33 11.44
N THR A 11 -28.42 -19.05 11.69
CA THR A 11 -27.54 -17.93 11.34
C THR A 11 -26.81 -17.49 12.61
N ARG A 12 -25.51 -17.78 12.69
CA ARG A 12 -24.68 -17.37 13.83
C ARG A 12 -24.08 -15.99 13.53
N LYS A 13 -24.41 -15.01 14.36
CA LYS A 13 -23.81 -13.67 14.31
C LYS A 13 -22.54 -13.70 15.15
N PHE A 14 -21.38 -13.61 14.49
CA PHE A 14 -20.13 -13.37 15.20
C PHE A 14 -19.94 -11.86 15.29
N ALA A 15 -19.98 -11.34 16.52
CA ALA A 15 -19.47 -10.02 16.80
C ALA A 15 -17.94 -10.11 16.74
N ILE A 16 -17.36 -9.63 15.65
CA ILE A 16 -15.94 -9.29 15.63
C ILE A 16 -15.83 -8.09 16.57
N LYS A 17 -15.40 -8.32 17.82
CA LYS A 17 -14.91 -7.22 18.66
C LYS A 17 -13.66 -6.71 17.97
N GLU A 18 -13.59 -5.40 17.70
CA GLU A 18 -12.31 -4.80 17.34
C GLU A 18 -11.30 -5.16 18.42
N ALA A 19 -10.13 -5.64 17.99
CA ALA A 19 -9.07 -5.98 18.90
C ALA A 19 -8.68 -4.70 19.65
N GLU A 20 -8.68 -4.76 20.98
CA GLU A 20 -8.18 -3.64 21.77
C GLU A 20 -6.72 -3.35 21.40
N PRO A 21 -6.27 -2.09 21.52
CA PRO A 21 -4.87 -1.75 21.36
C PRO A 21 -3.99 -2.67 22.22
N PRO A 22 -2.96 -3.30 21.65
CA PRO A 22 -2.02 -4.14 22.40
C PRO A 22 -1.26 -3.34 23.48
N SER A 23 -0.57 -4.05 24.39
CA SER A 23 0.05 -3.42 25.57
C SER A 23 1.16 -2.43 25.20
N ASP A 24 1.97 -2.74 24.20
CA ASP A 24 3.02 -1.86 23.68
C ASP A 24 2.46 -0.56 23.09
N VAL A 25 1.33 -0.63 22.37
CA VAL A 25 0.62 0.56 21.87
C VAL A 25 0.09 1.40 23.03
N LYS A 26 -0.50 0.77 24.05
CA LYS A 26 -0.98 1.43 25.27
C LYS A 26 0.15 2.14 26.01
N GLU A 27 1.29 1.47 26.18
CA GLU A 27 2.48 2.02 26.83
C GLU A 27 3.08 3.19 26.05
N SER A 28 3.19 3.06 24.72
CA SER A 28 3.67 4.15 23.85
C SER A 28 2.74 5.35 23.94
N PHE A 29 1.42 5.16 23.82
CA PHE A 29 0.46 6.24 23.97
C PHE A 29 0.62 6.95 25.32
N ASN A 30 0.66 6.19 26.41
CA ASN A 30 0.80 6.72 27.77
C ASN A 30 2.11 7.50 27.98
N LYS A 31 3.21 7.02 27.38
CA LYS A 31 4.51 7.73 27.41
C LYS A 31 4.40 9.10 26.75
N TYR A 32 3.88 9.17 25.53
CA TYR A 32 3.87 10.41 24.75
C TYR A 32 2.72 11.36 25.12
N SER A 33 1.62 10.85 25.66
CA SER A 33 0.53 11.64 26.25
C SER A 33 0.81 12.11 27.68
N GLU A 34 1.96 11.72 28.26
CA GLU A 34 2.37 12.07 29.63
C GLU A 34 1.36 11.64 30.70
N GLY A 35 0.79 10.43 30.56
CA GLY A 35 -0.26 9.95 31.45
C GLY A 35 -1.67 10.46 31.10
N GLY A 36 -1.80 11.32 30.09
CA GLY A 36 -3.06 11.88 29.65
C GLY A 36 -3.94 10.89 28.90
N THR A 37 -5.26 11.12 28.94
CA THR A 37 -6.25 10.36 28.15
C THR A 37 -6.29 10.77 26.67
N HIS A 38 -5.62 11.87 26.33
CA HIS A 38 -5.57 12.47 25.00
C HIS A 38 -4.14 12.87 24.65
N MET A 39 -3.79 12.74 23.36
CA MET A 39 -2.50 13.11 22.79
C MET A 39 -2.67 14.34 21.89
N SER A 40 -1.93 15.41 22.14
CA SER A 40 -1.92 16.61 21.30
C SER A 40 -1.10 16.42 20.02
N ALA A 41 -1.22 17.35 19.06
CA ALA A 41 -0.39 17.34 17.86
C ALA A 41 1.10 17.45 18.19
N GLU A 42 1.50 18.25 19.18
CA GLU A 42 2.90 18.37 19.59
C GLU A 42 3.42 17.08 20.25
N GLN A 43 2.58 16.42 21.06
CA GLN A 43 2.92 15.12 21.63
C GLN A 43 3.04 14.03 20.55
N LEU A 44 2.17 14.06 19.53
CA LEU A 44 2.29 13.20 18.36
C LEU A 44 3.57 13.50 17.58
N ARG A 45 3.92 14.77 17.35
CA ARG A 45 5.17 15.17 16.67
C ARG A 45 6.39 14.59 17.38
N ARG A 46 6.41 14.65 18.72
CA ARG A 46 7.46 14.02 19.52
C ARG A 46 7.51 12.49 19.34
N PHE A 47 6.37 11.82 19.25
CA PHE A 47 6.32 10.39 18.90
C PHE A 47 6.92 10.12 17.50
N LEU A 48 6.60 10.94 16.50
CA LEU A 48 7.14 10.79 15.14
C LEU A 48 8.67 10.89 15.11
N VAL A 49 9.22 11.88 15.81
CA VAL A 49 10.66 12.08 15.89
C VAL A 49 11.32 10.96 16.70
N GLU A 50 10.90 10.74 17.95
CA GLU A 50 11.62 9.88 18.89
C GLU A 50 11.37 8.39 18.69
N ALA A 51 10.16 7.98 18.25
CA ALA A 51 9.80 6.57 18.09
C ALA A 51 9.78 6.11 16.62
N GLN A 52 9.41 6.97 15.68
CA GLN A 52 9.38 6.62 14.25
C GLN A 52 10.65 7.05 13.50
N GLY A 53 11.52 7.86 14.12
CA GLY A 53 12.76 8.33 13.51
C GLY A 53 12.54 9.37 12.40
N ASP A 54 11.39 10.04 12.38
CA ASP A 54 11.11 11.11 11.43
C ASP A 54 11.66 12.45 11.96
N ASP A 55 12.97 12.64 11.85
CA ASP A 55 13.68 13.85 12.28
C ASP A 55 13.18 15.14 11.61
N LYS A 56 12.42 15.03 10.50
CA LYS A 56 11.90 16.15 9.73
C LYS A 56 10.45 16.49 10.07
N ALA A 57 9.80 15.70 10.93
CA ALA A 57 8.40 15.91 11.30
C ALA A 57 8.17 17.30 11.91
N THR A 58 7.36 18.12 11.23
CA THR A 58 6.99 19.46 11.68
C THR A 58 5.70 19.46 12.48
N SER A 59 5.43 20.54 13.22
CA SER A 59 4.14 20.71 13.91
C SER A 59 2.96 20.73 12.93
N SER A 60 3.15 21.29 11.72
CA SER A 60 2.13 21.28 10.67
C SER A 60 1.81 19.87 10.18
N ASP A 61 2.80 18.98 10.09
CA ASP A 61 2.60 17.59 9.67
C ASP A 61 1.76 16.84 10.72
N ALA A 62 2.15 16.98 12.00
CA ALA A 62 1.44 16.35 13.09
C ALA A 62 -0.01 16.87 13.24
N GLU A 63 -0.22 18.19 13.12
CA GLU A 63 -1.57 18.78 13.08
C GLU A 63 -2.40 18.24 11.90
N GLY A 64 -1.79 18.14 10.72
CA GLY A 64 -2.42 17.57 9.54
C GLY A 64 -2.86 16.12 9.74
N ILE A 65 -2.01 15.29 10.37
CA ILE A 65 -2.34 13.90 10.73
C ILE A 65 -3.53 13.87 11.69
N VAL A 66 -3.48 14.64 12.78
CA VAL A 66 -4.57 14.70 13.77
C VAL A 66 -5.89 15.08 13.12
N GLN A 67 -5.89 16.15 12.30
CA GLN A 67 -7.09 16.59 11.59
C GLN A 67 -7.65 15.53 10.66
N GLN A 68 -6.79 14.87 9.87
CA GLN A 68 -7.24 13.83 8.94
C GLN A 68 -7.85 12.61 9.65
N ILE A 69 -7.27 12.17 10.77
CA ILE A 69 -7.84 11.09 11.59
C ILE A 69 -9.21 11.50 12.13
N LEU A 70 -9.30 12.69 12.72
CA LEU A 70 -10.55 13.18 13.31
C LEU A 70 -11.64 13.37 12.24
N GLN A 71 -11.29 13.86 11.05
CA GLN A 71 -12.24 14.02 9.94
C GLN A 71 -12.77 12.69 9.40
N LYS A 72 -11.90 11.67 9.31
CA LYS A 72 -12.25 10.32 8.83
C LYS A 72 -13.06 9.54 9.87
N ARG A 73 -12.79 9.71 11.17
CA ARG A 73 -13.40 8.89 12.24
C ARG A 73 -14.55 9.53 13.00
N HIS A 74 -14.56 10.86 13.15
CA HIS A 74 -15.50 11.55 14.02
C HIS A 74 -16.34 12.55 13.23
N HIS A 75 -17.54 12.16 12.80
CA HIS A 75 -18.40 13.03 11.97
C HIS A 75 -18.79 14.36 12.63
N LEU A 76 -18.99 14.37 13.95
CA LEU A 76 -19.51 15.52 14.70
C LEU A 76 -18.43 16.32 15.44
N ALA A 77 -17.26 15.72 15.73
CA ALA A 77 -16.21 16.34 16.56
C ALA A 77 -15.07 17.00 15.75
N LYS A 78 -15.21 17.05 14.41
CA LYS A 78 -14.16 17.53 13.47
C LYS A 78 -13.67 18.95 13.75
N PHE A 79 -14.53 19.79 14.34
CA PHE A 79 -14.29 21.22 14.53
C PHE A 79 -13.98 21.60 15.98
N THR A 80 -14.06 20.66 16.92
CA THR A 80 -13.92 20.94 18.36
C THR A 80 -12.79 20.15 19.00
N ARG A 81 -12.45 18.97 18.48
CA ARG A 81 -11.33 18.17 18.96
C ARG A 81 -10.07 18.43 18.13
N HIS A 82 -8.95 18.58 18.85
CA HIS A 82 -7.61 18.80 18.29
C HIS A 82 -6.59 17.80 18.90
N THR A 83 -7.08 16.70 19.46
CA THR A 83 -6.30 15.71 20.19
C THR A 83 -6.78 14.31 19.88
N LEU A 84 -5.88 13.32 19.89
CA LEU A 84 -6.16 11.91 19.63
C LEU A 84 -6.45 11.15 20.93
N THR A 85 -7.44 10.28 20.90
CA THR A 85 -7.59 9.23 21.93
C THR A 85 -6.60 8.08 21.69
N LEU A 86 -6.46 7.16 22.65
CA LEU A 86 -5.70 5.92 22.44
C LEU A 86 -6.21 5.14 21.22
N ASP A 87 -7.52 5.12 21.01
CA ASP A 87 -8.13 4.44 19.87
C ASP A 87 -7.81 5.14 18.55
N ASP A 88 -7.80 6.48 18.53
CA ASP A 88 -7.38 7.25 17.34
C ASP A 88 -5.90 7.04 17.01
N PHE A 89 -5.04 7.00 18.04
CA PHE A 89 -3.62 6.71 17.89
C PHE A 89 -3.38 5.28 17.39
N HIS A 90 -4.08 4.29 17.95
CA HIS A 90 -4.00 2.91 17.46
C HIS A 90 -4.42 2.81 16.00
N HIS A 91 -5.49 3.51 15.59
CA HIS A 91 -5.91 3.56 14.19
C HIS A 91 -4.88 4.24 13.28
N TYR A 92 -4.23 5.31 13.75
CA TYR A 92 -3.16 6.00 13.03
C TYR A 92 -2.01 5.06 12.68
N LEU A 93 -1.54 4.25 13.62
CA LEU A 93 -0.39 3.35 13.42
C LEU A 93 -0.56 2.40 12.24
N PHE A 94 -1.80 2.00 11.93
CA PHE A 94 -2.15 1.10 10.82
C PHE A 94 -2.77 1.81 9.62
N ASN A 95 -2.82 3.14 9.63
CA ASN A 95 -3.36 3.90 8.52
C ASN A 95 -2.30 4.04 7.42
N ALA A 96 -2.39 3.22 6.37
CA ALA A 96 -1.39 3.20 5.30
C ALA A 96 -1.25 4.54 4.53
N ASP A 97 -2.25 5.41 4.57
CA ASP A 97 -2.16 6.74 3.93
C ASP A 97 -1.34 7.72 4.79
N LEU A 98 -1.46 7.63 6.12
CA LEU A 98 -0.87 8.57 7.07
C LEU A 98 0.41 8.07 7.75
N ASN A 99 0.57 6.75 7.84
CA ASN A 99 1.71 6.07 8.43
C ASN A 99 2.14 4.88 7.54
N PRO A 100 2.60 5.13 6.30
CA PRO A 100 3.05 4.07 5.43
C PRO A 100 4.34 3.44 6.01
N PRO A 101 4.53 2.11 5.89
CA PRO A 101 5.72 1.44 6.40
C PRO A 101 7.01 1.89 5.69
N ILE A 102 6.89 2.40 4.46
CA ILE A 102 7.97 2.99 3.68
C ILE A 102 7.41 4.26 3.04
N GLY A 103 8.13 5.37 3.16
CA GLY A 103 7.74 6.64 2.54
C GLY A 103 7.58 6.53 1.03
N SER A 104 6.72 7.37 0.45
CA SER A 104 6.44 7.40 -0.99
C SER A 104 7.55 8.04 -1.83
N GLN A 105 8.57 8.61 -1.20
CA GLN A 105 9.65 9.34 -1.84
C GLN A 105 10.90 8.47 -2.02
N VAL A 106 11.61 8.73 -3.12
CA VAL A 106 12.91 8.09 -3.39
C VAL A 106 13.93 8.64 -2.39
N HIS A 107 14.54 7.74 -1.62
CA HIS A 107 15.49 8.08 -0.54
C HIS A 107 16.87 7.41 -0.71
N HIS A 108 17.01 6.48 -1.65
CA HIS A 108 18.30 5.89 -2.00
C HIS A 108 19.09 6.81 -2.93
N ASP A 109 20.43 6.67 -2.95
CA ASP A 109 21.25 7.25 -4.00
C ASP A 109 20.81 6.69 -5.35
N MET A 110 20.44 7.56 -6.30
CA MET A 110 20.00 7.17 -7.65
C MET A 110 21.06 7.47 -8.72
N CYS A 111 22.29 7.80 -8.32
CA CYS A 111 23.40 8.14 -9.21
C CYS A 111 24.44 7.00 -9.33
N ALA A 112 24.36 5.95 -8.51
CA ALA A 112 25.22 4.78 -8.62
C ALA A 112 24.97 3.99 -9.93
N PRO A 113 25.90 3.11 -10.37
CA PRO A 113 25.70 2.26 -11.55
C PRO A 113 24.47 1.36 -11.46
N LEU A 114 23.84 1.05 -12.60
CA LEU A 114 22.60 0.26 -12.66
C LEU A 114 22.70 -1.12 -11.97
N SER A 115 23.88 -1.74 -11.98
CA SER A 115 24.14 -3.03 -11.34
C SER A 115 24.06 -3.03 -9.81
N HIS A 116 23.95 -1.86 -9.18
CA HIS A 116 23.83 -1.74 -7.72
C HIS A 116 22.37 -1.79 -7.23
N TYR A 117 21.40 -1.85 -8.14
CA TYR A 117 19.98 -1.81 -7.78
C TYR A 117 19.29 -3.12 -8.11
N PHE A 118 18.33 -3.49 -7.27
CA PHE A 118 17.29 -4.43 -7.68
C PHE A 118 16.33 -3.73 -8.65
N ILE A 119 16.09 -4.33 -9.81
CA ILE A 119 15.21 -3.78 -10.83
C ILE A 119 13.96 -4.65 -10.90
N PHE A 120 12.79 -4.02 -10.81
CA PHE A 120 11.53 -4.73 -11.00
C PHE A 120 11.30 -4.99 -12.49
N THR A 121 11.52 -6.24 -12.92
CA THR A 121 11.45 -6.67 -14.32
C THR A 121 10.23 -7.53 -14.61
N GLY A 122 9.68 -7.42 -15.80
CA GLY A 122 8.65 -8.32 -16.34
C GLY A 122 9.24 -9.25 -17.40
N HIS A 123 8.92 -10.54 -17.31
CA HIS A 123 9.31 -11.57 -18.29
C HIS A 123 8.12 -11.93 -19.17
N ASN A 124 8.33 -12.02 -20.48
CA ASN A 124 7.29 -12.19 -21.49
C ASN A 124 6.07 -11.31 -21.24
N SER A 125 6.33 -9.99 -21.14
CA SER A 125 5.36 -9.00 -20.65
C SER A 125 4.12 -8.85 -21.52
N TYR A 126 4.16 -9.37 -22.74
CA TYR A 126 3.09 -9.39 -23.71
C TYR A 126 2.09 -10.56 -23.50
N LEU A 127 2.42 -11.57 -22.68
CA LEU A 127 1.53 -12.73 -22.47
C LEU A 127 0.33 -12.38 -21.58
N THR A 128 -0.86 -12.81 -22.00
CA THR A 128 -2.10 -12.67 -21.23
C THR A 128 -2.32 -13.77 -20.20
N GLY A 129 -1.51 -14.83 -20.24
CA GLY A 129 -1.64 -16.01 -19.39
C GLY A 129 -0.38 -16.87 -19.36
N ASN A 130 -0.51 -18.14 -19.72
CA ASN A 130 0.55 -19.13 -19.68
C ASN A 130 1.50 -19.05 -20.90
N GLN A 131 2.69 -19.67 -20.76
CA GLN A 131 3.77 -19.64 -21.77
C GLN A 131 3.48 -20.47 -23.03
N LEU A 132 2.47 -21.34 -23.02
CA LEU A 132 2.26 -22.34 -24.08
C LEU A 132 1.10 -21.98 -25.02
N THR A 133 -0.02 -21.52 -24.47
CA THR A 133 -1.29 -21.43 -25.21
C THR A 133 -2.01 -20.09 -25.10
N SER A 134 -1.49 -19.16 -24.30
CA SER A 134 -2.17 -17.88 -24.09
C SER A 134 -1.83 -16.85 -25.16
N ASP A 135 -2.80 -15.97 -25.41
CA ASP A 135 -2.66 -14.89 -26.38
C ASP A 135 -1.64 -13.85 -25.94
N CYS A 136 -1.18 -13.07 -26.91
CA CYS A 136 -0.31 -11.91 -26.73
C CYS A 136 -1.13 -10.61 -26.83
N SER A 137 -0.86 -9.64 -25.96
CA SER A 137 -1.52 -8.32 -25.97
C SER A 137 -0.61 -7.27 -25.33
N ASP A 138 -0.87 -6.01 -25.62
CA ASP A 138 -0.32 -4.84 -24.95
C ASP A 138 -0.93 -4.59 -23.55
N VAL A 139 -2.12 -5.13 -23.26
CA VAL A 139 -2.83 -4.92 -21.99
C VAL A 139 -2.01 -5.37 -20.76
N PRO A 140 -1.36 -6.56 -20.75
CA PRO A 140 -0.50 -6.96 -19.64
C PRO A 140 0.73 -6.05 -19.48
N ILE A 141 1.29 -5.53 -20.58
CA ILE A 141 2.38 -4.54 -20.56
C ILE A 141 1.91 -3.25 -19.87
N ILE A 142 0.76 -2.71 -20.28
CA ILE A 142 0.18 -1.50 -19.67
C ILE A 142 -0.03 -1.71 -18.16
N LYS A 143 -0.56 -2.88 -17.75
CA LYS A 143 -0.76 -3.23 -16.34
C LYS A 143 0.57 -3.34 -15.58
N ALA A 144 1.60 -3.92 -16.17
CA ALA A 144 2.93 -4.05 -15.57
C ALA A 144 3.57 -2.67 -15.34
N LEU A 145 3.53 -1.79 -16.35
CA LEU A 145 4.05 -0.43 -16.23
C LEU A 145 3.32 0.40 -15.17
N LYS A 146 1.98 0.30 -15.10
CA LYS A 146 1.18 0.95 -14.04
C LYS A 146 1.51 0.45 -12.63
N ARG A 147 2.04 -0.78 -12.51
CA ARG A 147 2.51 -1.37 -11.24
C ARG A 147 3.97 -1.02 -10.92
N GLY A 148 4.65 -0.27 -11.78
CA GLY A 148 6.01 0.20 -11.55
C GLY A 148 7.13 -0.68 -12.12
N VAL A 149 6.81 -1.67 -12.95
CA VAL A 149 7.82 -2.47 -13.68
C VAL A 149 8.69 -1.53 -14.53
N LYS A 150 10.01 -1.74 -14.51
CA LYS A 150 10.99 -0.90 -15.20
C LYS A 150 11.58 -1.54 -16.45
N VAL A 151 11.47 -2.85 -16.59
CA VAL A 151 11.94 -3.61 -17.76
C VAL A 151 10.80 -4.48 -18.25
N ILE A 152 10.53 -4.41 -19.55
CA ILE A 152 9.60 -5.29 -20.23
C ILE A 152 10.36 -6.09 -21.29
N GLU A 153 9.88 -7.30 -21.56
CA GLU A 153 10.41 -8.19 -22.58
C GLU A 153 9.47 -8.23 -23.78
N LEU A 154 10.04 -8.15 -24.98
CA LEU A 154 9.34 -8.18 -26.27
C LEU A 154 10.05 -9.16 -27.22
N ASP A 155 9.38 -10.26 -27.54
CA ASP A 155 9.87 -11.22 -28.53
C ASP A 155 9.36 -10.84 -29.91
N VAL A 156 10.23 -10.25 -30.73
CA VAL A 156 9.86 -9.67 -32.03
C VAL A 156 10.15 -10.64 -33.17
N TRP A 157 9.13 -10.90 -33.98
CA TRP A 157 9.19 -11.82 -35.13
C TRP A 157 8.68 -11.13 -36.41
N PRO A 158 9.25 -11.42 -37.60
CA PRO A 158 8.65 -10.97 -38.85
C PRO A 158 7.23 -11.51 -39.02
N ASN A 159 6.32 -10.68 -39.53
CA ASN A 159 5.00 -11.15 -39.94
C ASN A 159 5.10 -12.04 -41.20
N SER A 160 4.02 -12.76 -41.52
CA SER A 160 4.00 -13.69 -42.66
C SER A 160 4.29 -13.03 -44.02
N ALA A 161 3.93 -11.75 -44.17
CA ALA A 161 4.17 -10.96 -45.38
C ALA A 161 5.59 -10.35 -45.44
N LYS A 162 6.39 -10.50 -44.38
CA LYS A 162 7.76 -9.95 -44.23
C LYS A 162 7.85 -8.44 -44.44
N ASN A 163 6.78 -7.71 -44.20
CA ASN A 163 6.71 -6.25 -44.33
C ASN A 163 6.49 -5.53 -43.00
N ASP A 164 6.27 -6.26 -41.91
CA ASP A 164 6.09 -5.75 -40.56
C ASP A 164 6.52 -6.80 -39.52
N VAL A 165 6.39 -6.49 -38.24
CA VAL A 165 6.73 -7.37 -37.11
C VAL A 165 5.55 -7.63 -36.19
N ASN A 166 5.57 -8.79 -35.55
CA ASN A 166 4.65 -9.20 -34.50
C ASN A 166 5.42 -9.43 -33.20
N VAL A 167 4.77 -9.21 -32.05
CA VAL A 167 5.29 -9.62 -30.73
C VAL A 167 4.60 -10.91 -30.31
N LEU A 168 5.35 -12.00 -30.25
CA LEU A 168 4.81 -13.37 -30.07
C LEU A 168 5.80 -14.26 -29.31
N HIS A 169 5.27 -15.23 -28.54
CA HIS A 169 6.11 -16.22 -27.87
C HIS A 169 6.65 -17.27 -28.86
N GLY A 170 7.95 -17.21 -29.13
CA GLY A 170 8.58 -18.02 -30.15
C GLY A 170 8.79 -19.48 -29.74
N ARG A 171 7.78 -20.35 -29.93
CA ARG A 171 7.94 -21.78 -30.30
C ARG A 171 6.67 -22.63 -30.37
N PHE A 172 5.47 -22.11 -30.09
CA PHE A 172 4.26 -22.93 -30.20
C PHE A 172 3.21 -22.25 -31.08
N ILE A 173 3.18 -22.74 -32.32
CA ILE A 173 1.99 -22.96 -33.16
C ILE A 173 0.79 -22.04 -32.83
N LEU A 174 0.73 -20.91 -33.52
CA LEU A 174 -0.57 -20.42 -33.98
C LEU A 174 -0.81 -21.08 -35.34
N PHE A 175 -1.35 -22.31 -35.35
CA PHE A 175 -2.07 -22.80 -36.52
C PHE A 175 -3.32 -21.93 -36.62
N VAL A 176 -3.23 -20.86 -37.40
CA VAL A 176 -4.40 -20.19 -37.93
C VAL A 176 -4.90 -21.10 -39.06
N TYR A 177 -5.99 -21.83 -38.81
CA TYR A 177 -6.80 -22.43 -39.87
C TYR A 177 -7.51 -21.34 -40.68
#